data_AF-A0A1C7LZR3-F1
#
_entry.id   AF-A0A1C7LZR3-F1
#
_cell.length_a   1.000
_cell.length_b   1.000
_cell.length_c   1.000
_cell.angle_alpha   90.00
_cell.angle_beta   90.00
_cell.angle_gamma   90.00
#
_symmetry.space_group_name_H-M   'P 1'
#
loop_
_entity.id
_entity.type
_entity.pdbx_description
1 polymer ?
#
loop_
_entity_poly.entity_id
_entity_poly.type
_entity_poly.pdbx_seq_one_letter_code
_entity_poly.pdbx_strand_id
1 'polypeptide(L)'
;MRYPAPVLCLAISPDETHIAAGMSDGTLSVRRRQPKASEPASKELFSVGALRSGAFESFLGGSLPSLGQGHVREKRKSKPIGDVDELRVESQRKKRLREYDRLLKGFKYSAALDSVLRKQVPPTTTFSLIQELIHRDGLRTALAGRDDVLLEPILRLLLKHVADPRFGEMVCDVANVVVEMYTPVLGQSPLIDALFVRLQKKVAAELRFQKELIKAKGALDMLLASAALFTIA
;
A
#
# COMPACT_ATOMS: atom_id res chain seq x y z
N MET A 1 27.87 11.77 -12.09
CA MET A 1 27.08 12.87 -11.49
C MET A 1 27.37 12.91 -10.00
N ARG A 2 27.84 14.03 -9.45
CA ARG A 2 28.09 14.19 -8.00
C ARG A 2 27.25 15.36 -7.48
N TYR A 3 26.52 15.13 -6.40
CA TYR A 3 25.82 16.15 -5.64
C TYR A 3 26.70 16.58 -4.45
N PRO A 4 26.71 17.87 -4.09
CA PRO A 4 27.55 18.38 -3.01
C PRO A 4 27.12 17.88 -1.62
N ALA A 5 25.83 17.58 -1.43
CA ALA A 5 25.27 17.09 -0.18
C ALA A 5 24.36 15.85 -0.42
N PRO A 6 24.07 15.06 0.62
CA PRO A 6 23.13 13.94 0.54
C PRO A 6 21.76 14.35 -0.02
N VAL A 7 21.25 13.59 -0.98
CA VAL A 7 19.95 13.83 -1.61
C VAL A 7 18.83 13.24 -0.76
N LEU A 8 17.84 14.06 -0.39
CA LEU A 8 16.66 13.65 0.36
C LEU A 8 15.45 13.38 -0.55
N CYS A 9 15.32 14.14 -1.63
CA CYS A 9 14.23 13.99 -2.58
C CYS A 9 14.69 14.25 -4.01
N LEU A 10 14.05 13.57 -4.97
CA LEU A 10 14.38 13.65 -6.40
C LEU A 10 13.08 13.64 -7.22
N ALA A 11 13.02 14.47 -8.25
CA ALA A 11 11.95 14.47 -9.24
C ALA A 11 12.55 14.55 -10.64
N ILE A 12 11.90 13.86 -11.59
CA ILE A 12 12.31 13.80 -13.00
C ILE A 12 11.15 14.31 -13.85
N SER A 13 11.46 15.16 -14.83
CA SER A 13 10.48 15.63 -15.81
C SER A 13 9.94 14.46 -16.64
N PRO A 14 8.66 14.47 -17.05
CA PRO A 14 8.09 13.45 -17.95
C PRO A 14 8.85 13.29 -19.27
N ASP A 15 9.52 14.35 -19.73
CA ASP A 15 10.34 14.33 -20.95
C ASP A 15 11.79 13.88 -20.69
N GLU A 16 12.12 13.42 -19.48
CA GLU A 16 13.47 13.00 -19.03
C GLU A 16 14.57 14.08 -19.17
N THR A 17 14.17 15.32 -19.45
CA THR A 17 15.08 16.43 -19.74
C THR A 17 15.60 17.12 -18.48
N HIS A 18 14.82 17.12 -17.40
CA HIS A 18 15.15 17.85 -16.18
C HIS A 18 15.11 16.91 -14.97
N ILE A 19 16.11 17.04 -14.12
CA ILE A 19 16.19 16.35 -12.82
C ILE A 19 16.32 17.44 -11.75
N ALA A 20 15.43 17.41 -10.77
CA ALA A 20 15.47 18.27 -9.60
C ALA A 20 15.76 17.43 -8.35
N ALA A 21 16.81 17.77 -7.61
CA ALA A 21 17.22 17.07 -6.39
C ALA A 21 17.26 18.04 -5.19
N GLY A 22 16.54 17.72 -4.12
CA GLY A 22 16.63 18.42 -2.84
C GLY A 22 17.63 17.74 -1.90
N MET A 23 18.53 18.52 -1.32
CA MET A 23 19.63 18.04 -0.49
C MET A 23 19.42 18.33 1.00
N SER A 24 20.17 17.64 1.87
CA SER A 24 20.05 17.75 3.33
C SER A 24 20.46 19.11 3.92
N ASP A 25 21.21 19.91 3.16
CA ASP A 25 21.58 21.28 3.50
C ASP A 25 20.49 22.31 3.14
N GLY A 26 19.35 21.85 2.62
CA GLY A 26 18.25 22.71 2.17
C GLY A 26 18.44 23.29 0.77
N THR A 27 19.51 22.92 0.06
CA THR A 27 19.75 23.40 -1.30
C THR A 27 19.02 22.54 -2.33
N LEU A 28 18.61 23.18 -3.43
CA LEU A 28 17.93 22.54 -4.56
C LEU A 28 18.85 22.57 -5.78
N SER A 29 19.19 21.39 -6.31
CA SER A 29 19.96 21.25 -7.56
C SER A 29 19.04 20.86 -8.71
N VAL A 30 18.84 21.76 -9.67
CA VAL A 30 18.14 21.48 -10.94
C VAL A 30 19.17 21.30 -12.05
N ARG A 31 19.14 20.16 -12.74
CA ARG A 31 20.03 19.86 -13.86
C ARG A 31 19.24 19.49 -15.10
N ARG A 32 19.69 20.00 -16.24
CA ARG A 32 19.09 19.73 -17.56
C ARG A 32 20.02 18.84 -18.38
N ARG A 33 19.49 17.75 -18.94
CA ARG A 33 20.16 16.94 -19.97
C ARG A 33 19.89 17.60 -21.32
N GLN A 34 20.94 17.85 -22.11
CA GLN A 34 20.76 18.15 -23.54
C GLN A 34 20.65 16.83 -24.29
N PRO A 35 19.52 16.56 -24.99
CA PRO A 35 19.39 15.35 -25.79
C PRO A 35 20.43 15.38 -26.93
N LYS A 36 21.09 14.24 -27.18
CA LYS A 36 21.96 14.08 -28.36
C LYS A 36 21.08 13.90 -29.59
N ALA A 37 21.53 14.41 -30.74
CA ALA A 37 20.81 14.37 -32.02
C ALA A 37 20.46 12.95 -32.55
N SER A 38 20.85 11.89 -31.84
CA SER A 38 20.59 10.49 -32.20
C SER A 38 19.41 9.84 -31.48
N GLU A 39 18.73 10.53 -30.56
CA GLU A 39 17.47 10.04 -29.97
C GLU A 39 16.28 10.61 -30.77
N PRO A 40 15.32 9.78 -31.23
CA PRO A 40 14.18 10.29 -31.99
C PRO A 40 13.32 11.11 -31.03
N ALA A 41 13.32 12.42 -31.23
CA ALA A 41 12.35 13.31 -30.62
C ALA A 41 10.96 12.86 -31.09
N SER A 42 10.20 12.21 -30.22
CA SER A 42 8.81 11.87 -30.44
C SER A 42 7.95 13.14 -30.35
N LYS A 43 8.12 14.05 -31.33
CA LYS A 43 7.24 15.22 -31.62
C LYS A 43 7.71 16.03 -32.84
N GLU A 44 8.07 15.38 -33.95
CA GLU A 44 8.08 15.99 -35.29
C GLU A 44 6.76 15.67 -36.02
N LEU A 45 5.62 15.94 -35.37
CA LEU A 45 4.28 15.77 -35.97
C LEU A 45 3.72 17.07 -36.56
N PHE A 46 4.47 18.18 -36.48
CA PHE A 46 4.11 19.45 -37.11
C PHE A 46 5.34 20.07 -37.75
N SER A 47 5.83 19.41 -38.81
CA SER A 47 6.87 20.01 -39.63
C SER A 47 6.32 21.26 -40.31
N VAL A 48 7.11 22.33 -40.23
CA VAL A 48 6.86 23.68 -40.78
C VAL A 48 6.57 23.67 -42.30
N GLY A 49 6.83 22.54 -42.98
CA GLY A 49 6.47 22.32 -44.39
C GLY A 49 4.97 22.13 -44.64
N ALA A 50 4.20 21.62 -43.68
CA ALA A 50 2.75 21.42 -43.84
C ALA A 50 1.93 22.73 -43.73
N LEU A 51 2.50 23.79 -43.16
CA LEU A 51 1.88 25.11 -43.06
C LEU A 51 2.03 25.95 -44.34
N ARG A 52 2.86 25.53 -45.30
CA ARG A 52 3.14 26.29 -46.53
C ARG A 52 2.28 25.90 -47.73
N SER A 53 1.57 24.77 -47.70
CA SER A 53 0.59 24.47 -48.74
C SER A 53 -0.76 25.03 -48.28
N GLY A 54 -1.28 26.01 -49.01
CA GLY A 54 -2.56 26.67 -48.77
C GLY A 54 -3.78 25.77 -48.99
N ALA A 55 -3.70 24.50 -48.57
CA ALA A 55 -4.74 23.48 -48.73
C ALA A 55 -5.68 23.40 -47.51
N PHE A 56 -5.44 24.19 -46.44
CA PHE A 56 -6.27 24.17 -45.24
C PHE A 56 -7.40 25.23 -45.23
N GLU A 57 -7.31 26.30 -46.02
CA GLU A 57 -8.37 27.33 -46.10
C GLU A 57 -9.68 26.81 -46.73
N SER A 58 -9.61 25.75 -47.53
CA SER A 58 -10.78 25.17 -48.21
C SER A 58 -11.56 24.17 -47.35
N PHE A 59 -11.03 23.72 -46.20
CA PHE A 59 -11.66 22.71 -45.35
C PHE A 59 -12.44 23.30 -44.16
N LEU A 60 -12.28 24.59 -43.87
CA LEU A 60 -13.04 25.33 -42.87
C LEU A 60 -14.04 26.31 -43.50
N GLY A 61 -14.81 25.82 -44.48
CA GLY A 61 -16.23 26.16 -44.59
C GLY A 61 -16.56 27.65 -44.64
N GLY A 62 -15.98 28.38 -45.60
CA GLY A 62 -16.54 29.65 -46.05
C GLY A 62 -17.88 29.43 -46.74
N SER A 63 -18.99 29.57 -46.02
CA SER A 63 -20.31 29.82 -46.60
C SER A 63 -20.95 31.04 -45.95
N LEU A 64 -21.34 31.97 -46.81
CA LEU A 64 -22.13 33.18 -46.56
C LEU A 64 -23.32 32.96 -45.59
N PRO A 65 -23.79 34.02 -44.89
CA PRO A 65 -24.85 33.88 -43.90
C PRO A 65 -26.18 33.58 -44.60
N SER A 66 -26.67 32.36 -44.46
CA SER A 66 -28.08 32.05 -44.70
C SER A 66 -28.87 32.50 -43.46
N LEU A 67 -29.64 33.58 -43.61
CA LEU A 67 -30.62 34.01 -42.63
C LEU A 67 -31.60 32.87 -42.33
N GLY A 68 -31.79 32.58 -41.05
CA GLY A 68 -32.88 31.72 -40.57
C GLY A 68 -32.52 30.25 -40.41
N GLN A 69 -31.75 29.91 -39.38
CA GLN A 69 -31.81 28.59 -38.74
C GLN A 69 -31.34 28.68 -37.28
N GLY A 70 -32.11 28.08 -36.37
CA GLY A 70 -32.06 28.30 -34.93
C GLY A 70 -30.72 28.03 -34.27
N HIS A 71 -30.40 28.86 -33.27
CA HIS A 71 -29.28 28.64 -32.35
C HIS A 71 -29.51 27.38 -31.50
N VAL A 72 -28.95 26.25 -31.94
CA VAL A 72 -28.70 25.12 -31.04
C VAL A 72 -27.42 25.45 -30.28
N ARG A 73 -27.57 26.02 -29.07
CA ARG A 73 -26.49 26.13 -28.09
C ARG A 73 -26.06 24.72 -27.69
N GLU A 74 -25.04 24.17 -28.33
CA GLU A 74 -24.30 23.05 -27.75
C GLU A 74 -23.70 23.51 -26.42
N LYS A 75 -24.20 22.96 -25.31
CA LYS A 75 -23.61 23.12 -23.97
C LYS A 75 -22.30 22.33 -23.88
N ARG A 76 -21.28 22.73 -24.63
CA ARG A 76 -19.89 22.35 -24.37
C ARG A 76 -19.19 23.57 -23.79
N LYS A 77 -18.89 23.51 -22.49
CA LYS A 77 -18.06 24.53 -21.84
C LYS A 77 -16.74 24.59 -22.61
N SER A 78 -16.48 25.70 -23.30
CA SER A 78 -15.18 25.98 -23.89
C SER A 78 -14.15 25.94 -22.76
N LYS A 79 -13.18 25.03 -22.87
CA LYS A 79 -12.02 25.08 -21.98
C LYS A 79 -11.25 26.35 -22.35
N PRO A 80 -10.91 27.23 -21.40
CA PRO A 80 -10.07 28.38 -21.72
C PRO A 80 -8.75 27.87 -22.29
N ILE A 81 -8.37 28.39 -23.45
CA ILE A 81 -7.06 28.21 -24.05
C ILE A 81 -6.17 29.21 -23.30
N GLY A 82 -5.29 28.69 -22.44
CA GLY A 82 -4.32 29.51 -21.73
C GLY A 82 -3.28 30.10 -22.70
N ASP A 83 -2.67 31.20 -22.30
CA ASP A 83 -1.61 31.87 -23.08
C ASP A 83 -0.41 30.95 -23.33
N VAL A 84 0.37 31.28 -24.36
CA VAL A 84 1.43 30.45 -24.95
C VAL A 84 2.54 30.04 -23.95
N ASP A 85 2.65 30.72 -22.80
CA ASP A 85 3.64 30.45 -21.75
C ASP A 85 3.06 29.90 -20.42
N GLU A 86 1.78 29.51 -20.37
CA GLU A 86 1.17 28.99 -19.14
C GLU A 86 1.43 27.47 -18.97
N LEU A 87 2.39 27.10 -18.11
CA LEU A 87 2.64 25.72 -17.70
C LEU A 87 1.47 25.17 -16.86
N ARG A 88 0.49 24.58 -17.53
CA ARG A 88 -0.62 23.87 -16.86
C ARG A 88 -0.10 22.57 -16.24
N VAL A 89 0.12 22.58 -14.93
CA VAL A 89 0.44 21.36 -14.16
C VAL A 89 -0.71 20.36 -14.30
N GLU A 90 -0.46 19.24 -14.97
CA GLU A 90 -1.45 18.18 -15.09
C GLU A 90 -1.83 17.67 -13.70
N SER A 91 -3.12 17.71 -13.37
CA SER A 91 -3.63 17.14 -12.13
C SER A 91 -3.50 15.62 -12.18
N GLN A 92 -2.35 15.11 -11.73
CA GLN A 92 -2.09 13.70 -11.50
C GLN A 92 -3.20 13.10 -10.62
N ARG A 93 -3.88 12.07 -11.12
CA ARG A 93 -4.96 11.40 -10.37
C ARG A 93 -4.35 10.70 -9.16
N LYS A 94 -4.62 11.21 -7.95
CA LYS A 94 -4.24 10.54 -6.71
C LYS A 94 -4.96 9.19 -6.63
N LYS A 95 -4.21 8.09 -6.45
CA LYS A 95 -4.75 6.74 -6.25
C LYS A 95 -5.69 6.77 -5.04
N ARG A 96 -6.93 6.29 -5.21
CA ARG A 96 -7.91 6.22 -4.11
C ARG A 96 -7.37 5.24 -3.07
N LEU A 97 -7.03 5.78 -1.90
CA LEU A 97 -6.60 4.99 -0.75
C LEU A 97 -7.76 4.12 -0.26
N ARG A 98 -7.44 2.90 0.16
CA ARG A 98 -8.43 2.02 0.80
C ARG A 98 -8.86 2.66 2.13
N GLU A 99 -10.02 2.26 2.63
CA GLU A 99 -10.59 2.88 3.83
C GLU A 99 -9.67 2.72 5.04
N TYR A 100 -9.12 1.53 5.26
CA TYR A 100 -8.18 1.27 6.34
C TYR A 100 -6.87 2.05 6.19
N ASP A 101 -6.36 2.25 4.97
CA ASP A 101 -5.18 3.10 4.70
C ASP A 101 -5.46 4.57 5.06
N ARG A 102 -6.69 5.05 4.80
CA ARG A 102 -7.11 6.40 5.17
C ARG A 102 -7.17 6.55 6.69
N LEU A 103 -7.65 5.53 7.40
CA LEU A 103 -7.72 5.51 8.86
C LEU A 103 -6.32 5.46 9.50
N LEU A 104 -5.39 4.69 8.93
CA LEU A 104 -3.98 4.69 9.36
C LEU A 104 -3.31 6.05 9.15
N LYS A 105 -3.59 6.75 8.04
CA LYS A 105 -3.10 8.12 7.84
C LYS A 105 -3.70 9.12 8.84
N GLY A 106 -4.92 8.86 9.30
CA GLY A 106 -5.60 9.68 10.29
C GLY A 106 -5.29 9.30 11.74
N PHE A 107 -4.31 8.42 11.99
CA PHE A 107 -3.97 7.91 13.34
C PHE A 107 -5.15 7.24 14.08
N LYS A 108 -6.19 6.82 13.35
CA LYS A 108 -7.39 6.17 13.90
C LYS A 108 -7.20 4.65 13.93
N TYR A 109 -6.33 4.17 14.80
CA TYR A 109 -5.90 2.77 14.83
C TYR A 109 -7.02 1.78 15.17
N SER A 110 -7.85 2.07 16.17
CA SER A 110 -8.95 1.17 16.59
C SER A 110 -9.98 0.99 15.47
N ALA A 111 -10.36 2.08 14.81
CA ALA A 111 -11.26 2.05 13.67
C ALA A 111 -10.64 1.34 12.45
N ALA A 112 -9.33 1.49 12.24
CA ALA A 112 -8.62 0.78 11.17
C ALA A 112 -8.70 -0.74 11.38
N LEU A 113 -8.43 -1.21 12.59
CA LEU A 113 -8.54 -2.64 12.94
C LEU A 113 -9.98 -3.15 12.75
N ASP A 114 -10.97 -2.40 13.22
CA ASP A 114 -12.38 -2.78 13.08
C ASP A 114 -12.84 -2.85 11.61
N SER A 115 -12.35 -1.93 10.77
CA SER A 115 -12.70 -1.90 9.35
C SER A 115 -12.28 -3.17 8.60
N VAL A 116 -11.19 -3.79 9.05
CA VAL A 116 -10.63 -5.02 8.48
C VAL A 116 -11.25 -6.27 9.11
N LEU A 117 -11.68 -6.21 10.37
CA LEU A 117 -12.38 -7.31 11.03
C LEU A 117 -13.84 -7.45 10.58
N ARG A 118 -14.51 -6.33 10.27
CA ARG A 118 -15.92 -6.32 9.81
C ARG A 118 -16.07 -6.76 8.36
N LYS A 119 -15.14 -6.34 7.51
CA LYS A 119 -15.13 -6.73 6.10
C LYS A 119 -14.44 -8.09 6.01
N GLN A 120 -14.97 -9.03 5.23
CA GLN A 120 -14.31 -10.31 4.96
C GLN A 120 -13.09 -10.07 4.03
N VAL A 121 -12.10 -9.36 4.54
CA VAL A 121 -10.85 -9.05 3.84
C VAL A 121 -9.97 -10.30 3.88
N PRO A 122 -9.18 -10.59 2.82
CA PRO A 122 -8.22 -11.68 2.87
C PRO A 122 -7.29 -11.55 4.10
N PRO A 123 -6.98 -12.67 4.77
CA PRO A 123 -6.22 -12.65 6.03
C PRO A 123 -4.84 -12.02 5.86
N THR A 124 -4.23 -12.16 4.69
CA THR A 124 -2.96 -11.50 4.35
C THR A 124 -3.02 -10.00 4.54
N THR A 125 -4.09 -9.34 4.08
CA THR A 125 -4.25 -7.89 4.23
C THR A 125 -4.52 -7.51 5.70
N THR A 126 -5.21 -8.38 6.44
CA THR A 126 -5.43 -8.19 7.88
C THR A 126 -4.14 -8.22 8.67
N PHE A 127 -3.31 -9.23 8.43
CA PHE A 127 -2.01 -9.33 9.09
C PHE A 127 -1.03 -8.25 8.61
N SER A 128 -1.10 -7.81 7.35
CA SER A 128 -0.33 -6.63 6.91
C SER A 128 -0.72 -5.36 7.67
N LEU A 129 -2.02 -5.14 7.94
CA LEU A 129 -2.45 -4.00 8.75
C LEU A 129 -1.97 -4.12 10.20
N ILE A 130 -2.05 -5.30 10.79
CA ILE A 130 -1.55 -5.57 12.15
C ILE A 130 -0.03 -5.33 12.22
N GLN A 131 0.72 -5.77 11.22
CA GLN A 131 2.15 -5.53 11.11
C GLN A 131 2.45 -4.02 11.03
N GLU A 132 1.72 -3.27 10.21
CA GLU A 132 1.85 -1.80 10.15
C GLU A 132 1.51 -1.13 11.49
N LEU A 133 0.55 -1.66 12.26
CA LEU A 133 0.24 -1.16 13.60
C LEU A 133 1.38 -1.43 14.58
N ILE A 134 2.04 -2.58 14.48
CA ILE A 134 3.21 -2.91 15.31
C ILE A 134 4.38 -1.99 14.97
N HIS A 135 4.65 -1.74 13.69
CA HIS A 135 5.75 -0.85 13.25
C HIS A 135 5.55 0.62 13.68
N ARG A 136 4.33 1.02 14.05
CA ARG A 136 3.97 2.38 14.48
C ARG A 136 3.70 2.48 15.99
N ASP A 137 3.97 1.41 16.74
CA ASP A 137 3.60 1.26 18.16
C ASP A 137 2.10 1.55 18.43
N GLY A 138 1.27 1.39 17.39
CA GLY A 138 -0.16 1.69 17.41
C GLY A 138 -1.02 0.50 17.81
N LEU A 139 -0.45 -0.70 17.94
CA LEU A 139 -1.19 -1.92 18.26
C LEU A 139 -1.88 -1.84 19.63
N ARG A 140 -1.15 -1.39 20.67
CA ARG A 140 -1.68 -1.25 22.03
C ARG A 140 -2.84 -0.25 22.06
N THR A 141 -2.70 0.87 21.35
CA THR A 141 -3.74 1.88 21.19
C THR A 141 -4.95 1.36 20.41
N ALA A 142 -4.73 0.52 19.39
CA ALA A 142 -5.81 -0.09 18.61
C ALA A 142 -6.66 -1.08 19.42
N LEU A 143 -6.01 -1.76 20.37
CA LEU A 143 -6.61 -2.77 21.24
C LEU A 143 -7.17 -2.20 22.55
N ALA A 144 -6.80 -0.98 22.93
CA ALA A 144 -7.26 -0.32 24.15
C ALA A 144 -8.77 0.02 24.12
N GLY A 145 -9.41 -0.07 25.29
CA GLY A 145 -10.77 0.43 25.49
C GLY A 145 -11.84 -0.28 24.65
N ARG A 146 -11.68 -1.58 24.39
CA ARG A 146 -12.67 -2.38 23.67
C ARG A 146 -13.58 -3.11 24.65
N ASP A 147 -14.88 -3.06 24.35
CA ASP A 147 -15.88 -3.86 25.03
C ASP A 147 -15.77 -5.34 24.63
N ASP A 148 -16.42 -6.22 25.38
CA ASP A 148 -16.48 -7.67 25.12
C ASP A 148 -16.95 -8.00 23.68
N VAL A 149 -17.98 -7.30 23.19
CA VAL A 149 -18.50 -7.48 21.81
C VAL A 149 -17.46 -7.11 20.75
N LEU A 150 -16.63 -6.10 20.98
CA LEU A 150 -15.60 -5.65 20.03
C LEU A 150 -14.30 -6.46 20.15
N LEU A 151 -14.07 -7.08 21.30
CA LEU A 151 -12.92 -7.95 21.55
C LEU A 151 -13.13 -9.35 20.96
N GLU A 152 -14.37 -9.84 20.92
CA GLU A 152 -14.72 -11.16 20.39
C GLU A 152 -14.19 -11.42 18.95
N PRO A 153 -14.37 -10.53 17.95
CA PRO A 153 -13.83 -10.75 16.60
C PRO A 153 -12.31 -10.86 16.56
N ILE A 154 -11.60 -10.15 17.44
CA ILE A 154 -10.14 -10.23 17.54
C ILE A 154 -9.75 -11.61 18.07
N LEU A 155 -10.35 -12.04 19.18
CA LEU A 155 -10.06 -13.35 19.76
C LEU A 155 -10.40 -14.49 18.78
N ARG A 156 -11.48 -14.35 18.01
CA ARG A 156 -11.83 -15.30 16.93
C ARG A 156 -10.80 -15.30 15.81
N LEU A 157 -10.26 -14.14 15.44
CA LEU A 157 -9.17 -14.04 14.45
C LEU A 157 -7.92 -14.79 14.94
N LEU A 158 -7.53 -14.58 16.20
CA LEU A 158 -6.38 -15.26 16.82
C LEU A 158 -6.60 -16.77 16.87
N LEU A 159 -7.77 -17.22 17.36
CA LEU A 159 -8.15 -18.64 17.41
C LEU A 159 -8.11 -19.34 16.06
N LYS A 160 -8.44 -18.61 14.99
CA LYS A 160 -8.47 -19.14 13.62
C LYS A 160 -7.06 -19.33 13.06
N HIS A 161 -6.15 -18.38 13.30
CA HIS A 161 -4.83 -18.34 12.65
C HIS A 161 -3.66 -18.73 13.56
N VAL A 162 -3.90 -19.10 14.82
CA VAL A 162 -2.84 -19.53 15.76
C VAL A 162 -2.10 -20.80 15.29
N ALA A 163 -2.77 -21.67 14.54
CA ALA A 163 -2.18 -22.89 13.98
C ALA A 163 -1.58 -22.66 12.59
N ASP A 164 -1.74 -21.47 12.00
CA ASP A 164 -1.18 -21.17 10.68
C ASP A 164 0.28 -20.74 10.82
N PRO A 165 1.26 -21.50 10.29
CA PRO A 165 2.69 -21.19 10.48
C PRO A 165 3.11 -19.87 9.80
N ARG A 166 2.31 -19.36 8.86
CA ARG A 166 2.56 -18.08 8.17
C ARG A 166 2.34 -16.86 9.04
N PHE A 167 1.42 -16.96 9.99
CA PHE A 167 0.98 -15.84 10.82
C PHE A 167 1.19 -16.11 12.32
N GLY A 168 1.60 -17.33 12.70
CA GLY A 168 1.70 -17.77 14.09
C GLY A 168 2.51 -16.84 14.99
N GLU A 169 3.69 -16.39 14.55
CA GLU A 169 4.53 -15.46 15.31
C GLU A 169 3.79 -14.14 15.61
N MET A 170 3.25 -13.51 14.57
CA MET A 170 2.44 -12.28 14.67
C MET A 170 1.21 -12.47 15.57
N VAL A 171 0.54 -13.62 15.47
CA VAL A 171 -0.63 -13.97 16.28
C VAL A 171 -0.25 -14.13 17.75
N CYS A 172 0.89 -14.75 18.05
CA CYS A 172 1.42 -14.88 19.40
C CYS A 172 1.73 -13.51 20.02
N ASP A 173 2.37 -12.60 19.26
CA ASP A 173 2.67 -11.24 19.73
C ASP A 173 1.40 -10.47 20.06
N VAL A 174 0.40 -10.50 19.17
CA VAL A 174 -0.90 -9.87 19.41
C VAL A 174 -1.62 -10.51 20.59
N ALA A 175 -1.57 -11.85 20.72
CA ALA A 175 -2.18 -12.55 21.83
C ALA A 175 -1.54 -12.18 23.17
N ASN A 176 -0.22 -12.03 23.24
CA ASN A 176 0.49 -11.59 24.44
C ASN A 176 0.03 -10.18 24.86
N VAL A 177 -0.03 -9.24 23.92
CA VAL A 177 -0.51 -7.87 24.19
C VAL A 177 -1.97 -7.88 24.67
N VAL A 178 -2.84 -8.68 24.04
CA VAL A 178 -4.25 -8.80 24.44
C VAL A 178 -4.37 -9.38 25.85
N VAL A 179 -3.63 -10.45 26.16
CA VAL A 179 -3.66 -11.06 27.50
C VAL A 179 -3.17 -10.06 28.54
N GLU A 180 -2.05 -9.38 28.31
CA GLU A 180 -1.50 -8.39 29.25
C GLU A 180 -2.49 -7.25 29.52
N MET A 181 -3.13 -6.71 28.47
CA MET A 181 -4.07 -5.60 28.61
C MET A 181 -5.37 -5.98 29.32
N TYR A 182 -5.90 -7.18 29.06
CA TYR A 182 -7.22 -7.59 29.54
C TYR A 182 -7.15 -8.54 30.75
N THR A 183 -5.96 -8.91 31.24
CA THR A 183 -5.77 -9.67 32.49
C THR A 183 -6.60 -9.16 33.67
N PRO A 184 -6.64 -7.84 33.99
CA PRO A 184 -7.43 -7.37 35.14
C PRO A 184 -8.96 -7.46 34.95
N VAL A 185 -9.42 -7.67 33.72
CA VAL A 185 -10.84 -7.71 33.34
C VAL A 185 -11.31 -9.16 33.09
N LEU A 186 -10.39 -10.13 33.11
CA LEU A 186 -10.73 -11.57 33.00
C LEU A 186 -11.68 -11.99 34.13
N GLY A 187 -12.71 -12.78 33.80
CA GLY A 187 -13.74 -13.21 34.75
C GLY A 187 -15.01 -12.36 34.77
N GLN A 188 -15.04 -11.21 34.10
CA GLN A 188 -16.24 -10.35 34.06
C GLN A 188 -17.26 -10.78 32.99
N SER A 189 -16.82 -11.45 31.92
CA SER A 189 -17.68 -11.90 30.82
C SER A 189 -17.40 -13.37 30.47
N PRO A 190 -18.40 -14.27 30.65
CA PRO A 190 -18.20 -15.71 30.42
C PRO A 190 -17.91 -16.04 28.95
N LEU A 191 -18.35 -15.18 28.01
CA LEU A 191 -18.10 -15.35 26.58
C LEU A 191 -16.60 -15.23 26.28
N ILE A 192 -15.98 -14.16 26.77
CA ILE A 192 -14.56 -13.86 26.55
C ILE A 192 -13.69 -14.89 27.26
N ASP A 193 -14.04 -15.26 28.49
CA ASP A 193 -13.32 -16.29 29.24
C ASP A 193 -13.32 -17.64 28.50
N ALA A 194 -14.45 -18.04 27.91
CA ALA A 194 -14.53 -19.25 27.10
C ALA A 194 -13.63 -19.18 25.85
N LEU A 195 -13.47 -18.00 25.23
CA LEU A 195 -12.56 -17.81 24.09
C LEU A 195 -11.09 -17.88 24.52
N PHE A 196 -10.72 -17.28 25.65
CA PHE A 196 -9.36 -17.38 26.20
C PHE A 196 -9.00 -18.83 26.57
N VAL A 197 -9.91 -19.57 27.21
CA VAL A 197 -9.70 -20.99 27.52
C VAL A 197 -9.53 -21.81 26.23
N ARG A 198 -10.31 -21.53 25.18
CA ARG A 198 -10.13 -22.18 23.87
C ARG A 198 -8.77 -21.83 23.26
N LEU A 199 -8.33 -20.58 23.38
CA LEU A 199 -7.05 -20.12 22.85
C LEU A 199 -5.90 -20.84 23.56
N GLN A 200 -5.96 -20.90 24.89
CA GLN A 200 -5.00 -21.64 25.70
C GLN A 200 -4.93 -23.13 25.31
N LYS A 201 -6.08 -23.80 25.16
CA LYS A 201 -6.13 -25.21 24.73
C LYS A 201 -5.52 -25.40 23.34
N LYS A 202 -5.81 -24.49 22.40
CA LYS A 202 -5.25 -24.51 21.05
C LYS A 202 -3.73 -24.32 21.05
N VAL A 203 -3.23 -23.32 21.76
CA VAL A 203 -1.79 -23.07 21.91
C VAL A 203 -1.09 -24.26 22.57
N ALA A 204 -1.68 -24.84 23.63
CA ALA A 204 -1.12 -26.01 24.29
C ALA A 204 -1.07 -27.25 23.37
N ALA A 205 -2.09 -27.45 22.52
CA ALA A 205 -2.10 -28.51 21.52
C ALA A 205 -1.00 -28.30 20.46
N GLU A 206 -0.85 -27.07 19.97
CA GLU A 206 0.18 -26.71 18.99
C GLU A 206 1.59 -26.91 19.56
N LEU A 207 1.84 -26.49 20.80
CA LEU A 207 3.13 -26.71 21.47
C LEU A 207 3.45 -28.20 21.66
N ARG A 208 2.44 -29.04 21.93
CA ARG A 208 2.63 -30.50 22.02
C ARG A 208 2.98 -31.07 20.65
N PHE A 209 2.24 -30.68 19.61
CA PHE A 209 2.50 -31.09 18.23
C PHE A 209 3.91 -30.70 17.77
N GLN A 210 4.33 -29.46 18.01
CA GLN A 210 5.67 -28.99 17.67
C GLN A 210 6.77 -29.74 18.42
N LYS A 211 6.56 -30.08 19.70
CA LYS A 211 7.51 -30.91 20.48
C LYS A 211 7.66 -32.30 19.89
N GLU A 212 6.57 -32.94 19.47
CA GLU A 212 6.61 -34.25 18.82
C GLU A 212 7.29 -34.17 17.45
N LEU A 213 7.00 -33.14 16.67
CA LEU A 213 7.59 -32.90 15.36
C LEU A 213 9.10 -32.69 15.45
N ILE A 214 9.58 -31.94 16.45
CA ILE A 214 11.03 -31.76 16.70
C ILE A 214 11.69 -33.10 17.08
N LYS A 215 11.05 -33.92 17.90
CA LYS A 215 11.57 -35.26 18.25
C LYS A 215 11.68 -36.16 17.03
N ALA A 216 10.65 -36.20 16.19
CA ALA A 216 10.65 -37.00 14.97
C ALA A 216 11.73 -36.52 13.98
N LYS A 217 11.86 -35.19 13.81
CA LYS A 217 12.94 -34.60 13.01
C LYS A 217 14.32 -35.02 13.53
N GLY A 218 14.55 -34.91 14.84
CA GLY A 218 15.83 -35.31 15.45
C GLY A 218 16.15 -36.80 15.24
N ALA A 219 15.16 -37.69 15.36
CA ALA A 219 15.35 -39.11 15.08
C ALA A 219 15.70 -39.38 13.60
N LEU A 220 15.03 -38.68 12.67
CA LEU A 220 15.36 -38.77 11.24
C LEU A 220 16.76 -38.23 10.94
N ASP A 221 17.14 -37.10 11.52
CA ASP A 221 18.48 -36.51 11.36
C ASP A 221 19.57 -37.49 11.85
N MET A 222 19.33 -38.21 12.96
CA MET A 222 20.26 -39.25 13.44
C MET A 222 20.39 -40.43 12.46
N LEU A 223 19.28 -40.91 11.90
CA LEU A 223 19.29 -42.01 10.93
C LEU A 223 19.98 -41.59 9.62
N LEU A 224 19.70 -40.38 9.13
CA LEU A 224 20.32 -39.84 7.92
C LEU A 224 21.82 -39.61 8.12
N ALA A 225 22.24 -39.08 9.27
CA ALA A 225 23.64 -38.92 9.61
C ALA A 225 24.38 -40.26 9.69
N SER A 226 23.75 -41.28 10.30
CA SER A 226 24.31 -42.63 10.34
C SER A 226 24.41 -43.24 8.93
N ALA A 227 23.40 -43.10 8.09
CA ALA A 227 23.41 -43.64 6.73
C ALA A 227 24.47 -42.97 5.84
N ALA A 228 24.68 -41.66 5.98
CA ALA A 228 25.71 -40.92 5.28
C ALA A 228 27.13 -41.36 5.68
N LEU A 229 27.35 -41.68 6.97
CA LEU A 229 28.63 -42.24 7.43
C LEU A 229 28.93 -43.60 6.79
N PHE A 230 27.92 -44.46 6.63
CA PHE A 230 28.08 -45.76 5.98
C PHE A 230 28.34 -45.70 4.47
N THR A 231 28.04 -44.57 3.80
CA THR A 231 28.30 -44.43 2.36
C THR A 231 29.71 -43.91 2.04
N ILE A 232 30.45 -43.43 3.04
CA ILE A 232 31.79 -42.86 2.90
C ILE A 232 32.88 -43.88 3.33
N ALA A 233 32.49 -44.96 4.01
CA ALA A 233 33.34 -46.11 4.34
C ALA A 233 33.22 -47.22 3.29
#